data_AF-A0A9J6G846-F1
#
_entry.id   AF-A0A9J6G846-F1
#
_cell.length_a   1.000
_cell.length_b   1.000
_cell.length_c   1.000
_cell.angle_alpha   90.00
_cell.angle_beta   90.00
_cell.angle_gamma   90.00
#
_symmetry.space_group_name_H-M   'P 1'
#
loop_
_entity.id
_entity.type
_entity.pdbx_description
1 polymer ?
#
loop_
_entity_poly.entity_id
_entity_poly.type
_entity_poly.pdbx_seq_one_letter_code
_entity_poly.pdbx_strand_id
1 'polypeptide(L)'
;MSTSAVFCKPPQPYTFGYDNVDEFGTKTYHKEQGDASNAKTGSFGYTDASGLFRRVNYVADAGGFRAQIDTNEPGTLPGASADAVFNSNPRPAGGGRYSSPYTAASTYGGFGYGRQGP
;
A
#
# COMPACT_ATOMS: atom_id res chain seq x y z
N MET A 1 -4.60 1.70 47.96
CA MET A 1 -4.04 1.99 46.61
C MET A 1 -5.17 1.75 45.62
N SER A 2 -5.69 2.80 44.98
CA SER A 2 -6.80 2.68 44.02
C SER A 2 -6.25 2.74 42.61
N THR A 3 -6.34 1.64 41.87
CA THR A 3 -5.92 1.56 40.47
C THR A 3 -6.96 2.26 39.60
N SER A 4 -6.60 3.41 39.01
CA SER A 4 -7.39 4.00 37.94
C SER A 4 -7.40 3.04 36.75
N ALA A 5 -8.53 2.42 36.49
CA ALA A 5 -8.74 1.70 35.23
C ALA A 5 -8.70 2.72 34.10
N VAL A 6 -7.72 2.59 33.19
CA VAL A 6 -7.76 3.29 31.91
C VAL A 6 -9.01 2.78 31.19
N PHE A 7 -10.01 3.64 31.04
CA PHE A 7 -11.22 3.32 30.30
C PHE A 7 -10.89 3.31 28.80
N CYS A 8 -10.35 2.19 28.32
CA CYS A 8 -10.19 1.96 26.89
C CYS A 8 -11.59 1.85 26.27
N LYS A 9 -12.05 2.91 25.60
CA LYS A 9 -13.32 2.89 24.86
C LYS A 9 -13.25 1.75 23.82
N PRO A 10 -14.28 0.89 23.72
CA PRO A 10 -14.29 -0.17 22.72
C PRO A 10 -14.19 0.44 21.31
N PRO A 11 -13.58 -0.29 20.34
CA PRO A 11 -13.50 0.16 18.95
C PRO A 11 -14.88 0.63 18.45
N GLN A 12 -14.91 1.78 17.78
CA GLN A 12 -16.14 2.29 17.19
C GLN A 12 -16.10 2.01 15.69
N PRO A 13 -17.15 1.40 15.11
CA PRO A 13 -17.22 1.24 13.67
C PRO A 13 -17.13 2.59 12.96
N TYR A 14 -16.47 2.61 11.82
CA TYR A 14 -16.37 3.79 10.97
C TYR A 14 -16.28 3.36 9.51
N THR A 15 -16.56 4.32 8.63
CA THR A 15 -16.25 4.24 7.21
C THR A 15 -15.74 5.59 6.77
N PHE A 16 -14.68 5.60 5.96
CA PHE A 16 -14.26 6.80 5.24
C PHE A 16 -13.86 6.44 3.81
N GLY A 17 -13.87 7.45 2.95
CA GLY A 17 -13.26 7.35 1.65
C GLY A 17 -13.02 8.72 1.02
N TYR A 18 -12.04 8.78 0.13
CA TYR A 18 -11.79 9.93 -0.72
C TYR A 18 -11.27 9.47 -2.08
N ASP A 19 -11.51 10.33 -3.07
CA ASP A 19 -10.99 10.22 -4.42
C ASP A 19 -10.48 11.61 -4.83
N ASN A 20 -9.28 11.70 -5.37
CA ASN A 20 -8.67 12.95 -5.82
C ASN A 20 -8.06 12.78 -7.21
N VAL A 21 -8.01 13.88 -7.97
CA VAL A 21 -7.28 13.98 -9.24
C VAL A 21 -6.37 15.18 -9.16
N ASP A 22 -5.07 15.00 -9.42
CA ASP A 22 -4.11 16.10 -9.47
C ASP A 22 -4.14 16.85 -10.82
N GLU A 23 -3.36 17.92 -10.93
CA GLU A 23 -3.22 18.71 -12.15
C GLU A 23 -2.59 17.96 -13.34
N PHE A 24 -1.99 16.79 -13.09
CA PHE A 24 -1.37 15.92 -14.09
C PHE A 24 -2.28 14.76 -14.52
N GLY A 25 -3.50 14.67 -13.98
CA GLY A 25 -4.47 13.62 -14.29
C GLY A 25 -4.28 12.31 -13.52
N THR A 26 -3.42 12.31 -12.50
CA THR A 26 -3.26 11.16 -11.60
C THR A 26 -4.46 11.07 -10.67
N LYS A 27 -5.17 9.95 -10.74
CA LYS A 27 -6.26 9.62 -9.82
C LYS A 27 -5.67 8.90 -8.62
N THR A 28 -6.00 9.33 -7.41
CA THR A 28 -5.66 8.62 -6.16
C THR A 28 -6.93 8.41 -5.34
N TYR A 29 -7.01 7.30 -4.62
CA TYR A 29 -8.14 7.04 -3.76
C TYR A 29 -7.75 6.20 -2.54
N HIS A 30 -8.57 6.31 -1.49
CA HIS A 30 -8.56 5.41 -0.35
C HIS A 30 -9.97 5.25 0.15
N LYS A 31 -10.36 4.02 0.46
CA LYS A 31 -11.58 3.71 1.23
C LYS A 31 -11.26 2.66 2.28
N GLU A 32 -11.81 2.84 3.47
CA GLU A 32 -11.64 1.93 4.58
C GLU A 32 -12.90 1.91 5.44
N GLN A 33 -13.20 0.75 5.99
CA GLN A 33 -14.16 0.58 7.07
C GLN A 33 -13.51 -0.17 8.22
N GLY A 34 -13.82 0.26 9.44
CA GLY A 34 -13.47 -0.43 10.67
C GLY A 34 -14.72 -1.00 11.35
N ASP A 35 -14.60 -2.18 11.95
CA ASP A 35 -15.70 -2.81 12.70
C ASP A 35 -15.51 -2.72 14.23
N ALA A 36 -16.49 -3.23 14.98
CA ALA A 36 -16.46 -3.25 16.44
C ALA A 36 -15.38 -4.17 17.04
N SER A 37 -14.81 -5.07 16.22
CA SER A 37 -13.70 -5.97 16.59
C SER A 37 -12.33 -5.34 16.34
N ASN A 38 -12.28 -4.06 15.93
CA ASN A 38 -11.06 -3.37 15.49
C ASN A 38 -10.45 -3.97 14.20
N ALA A 39 -11.22 -4.73 13.42
CA ALA A 39 -10.80 -5.18 12.11
C ALA A 39 -11.04 -4.06 11.09
N LYS A 40 -10.12 -3.89 10.15
CA LYS A 40 -10.22 -2.91 9.05
C LYS A 40 -10.16 -3.63 7.73
N THR A 41 -11.00 -3.21 6.81
CA THR A 41 -10.95 -3.65 5.41
C THR A 41 -11.01 -2.43 4.53
N GLY A 42 -10.27 -2.44 3.44
CA GLY A 42 -10.29 -1.31 2.55
C GLY A 42 -9.50 -1.54 1.28
N SER A 43 -9.39 -0.45 0.53
CA SER A 43 -8.54 -0.41 -0.64
C SER A 43 -8.03 0.99 -0.87
N PHE A 44 -6.79 1.09 -1.32
CA PHE A 44 -6.20 2.33 -1.81
C PHE A 44 -5.47 2.08 -3.11
N GLY A 45 -5.24 3.14 -3.86
CA GLY A 45 -4.54 3.01 -5.11
C GLY A 45 -4.38 4.32 -5.84
N TYR A 46 -3.70 4.22 -6.98
CA TYR A 46 -3.55 5.31 -7.91
C TYR A 46 -3.57 4.79 -9.35
N THR A 47 -3.96 5.67 -10.27
CA THR A 47 -3.83 5.49 -11.72
C THR A 47 -3.38 6.81 -12.32
N ASP A 48 -2.23 6.82 -13.00
CA ASP A 48 -1.75 8.01 -13.71
C ASP A 48 -2.43 8.20 -15.07
N ALA A 49 -2.17 9.34 -15.73
CA ALA A 49 -2.71 9.64 -17.04
C ALA A 49 -2.24 8.68 -18.16
N SER A 50 -1.15 7.94 -17.95
CA SER A 50 -0.63 6.92 -18.88
C SER A 50 -1.27 5.54 -18.67
N GLY A 51 -2.09 5.39 -17.62
CA GLY A 51 -2.72 4.14 -17.21
C GLY A 51 -1.79 3.20 -16.44
N LEU A 52 -0.68 3.72 -15.90
CA LEU A 52 0.10 3.01 -14.89
C LEU A 52 -0.65 3.07 -13.56
N PHE A 53 -0.77 1.94 -12.87
CA PHE A 53 -1.60 1.83 -11.68
C PHE A 53 -1.03 0.87 -10.63
N ARG A 54 -1.42 1.12 -9.39
CA ARG A 54 -1.41 0.15 -8.30
C ARG A 54 -2.74 0.21 -7.58
N ARG A 55 -3.34 -0.95 -7.34
CA ARG A 55 -4.51 -1.12 -6.47
C ARG A 55 -4.16 -2.12 -5.37
N VAL A 56 -4.40 -1.73 -4.13
CA VAL A 56 -4.21 -2.57 -2.95
C VAL A 56 -5.56 -2.81 -2.29
N ASN A 57 -5.97 -4.07 -2.17
CA ASN A 57 -7.09 -4.48 -1.32
C ASN A 57 -6.50 -5.12 -0.06
N TYR A 58 -7.00 -4.76 1.12
CA TYR A 58 -6.40 -5.25 2.37
C TYR A 58 -7.42 -5.61 3.45
N VAL A 59 -6.96 -6.46 4.37
CA VAL A 59 -7.59 -6.75 5.66
C VAL A 59 -6.53 -6.57 6.75
N ALA A 60 -6.89 -5.86 7.82
CA ALA A 60 -6.09 -5.72 9.03
C ALA A 60 -6.92 -6.18 10.23
N ASP A 61 -6.55 -7.31 10.82
CA ASP A 61 -7.26 -7.91 11.95
C ASP A 61 -6.27 -8.63 12.90
N ALA A 62 -6.77 -9.53 13.75
CA ALA A 62 -5.93 -10.31 14.67
C ALA A 62 -4.85 -11.16 13.97
N GLY A 63 -5.02 -11.47 12.68
CA GLY A 63 -4.04 -12.16 11.85
C GLY A 63 -3.02 -11.22 11.18
N GLY A 64 -2.94 -9.96 11.57
CA GLY A 64 -2.03 -8.97 10.98
C GLY A 64 -2.62 -8.25 9.76
N PHE A 65 -1.75 -7.59 8.99
CA PHE A 65 -2.10 -6.87 7.77
C PHE A 65 -1.81 -7.75 6.55
N ARG A 66 -2.82 -8.02 5.73
CA ARG A 66 -2.72 -8.84 4.52
C ARG A 66 -3.23 -8.07 3.31
N ALA A 67 -2.53 -8.16 2.20
CA ALA A 67 -2.80 -7.36 1.02
C ALA A 67 -2.81 -8.18 -0.28
N GLN A 68 -3.73 -7.83 -1.17
CA GLN A 68 -3.74 -8.23 -2.57
C GLN A 68 -3.48 -7.00 -3.43
N ILE A 69 -2.43 -7.07 -4.26
CA ILE A 69 -1.90 -5.94 -5.01
C ILE A 69 -2.02 -6.24 -6.49
N ASP A 70 -2.85 -5.49 -7.20
CA ASP A 70 -2.89 -5.50 -8.66
C ASP A 70 -2.06 -4.33 -9.19
N THR A 71 -1.11 -4.58 -10.09
CA THR A 71 -0.24 -3.52 -10.62
C THR A 71 0.25 -3.82 -12.04
N ASN A 72 0.53 -2.78 -12.80
CA ASN A 72 1.25 -2.85 -14.08
C ASN A 72 2.56 -2.04 -14.07
N GLU A 73 3.08 -1.71 -12.89
CA GLU A 73 4.32 -0.96 -12.71
C GLU A 73 5.54 -1.72 -13.27
N PRO A 74 6.35 -1.09 -14.14
CA PRO A 74 7.58 -1.69 -14.63
C PRO A 74 8.50 -2.15 -13.50
N GLY A 75 9.08 -3.34 -13.64
CA GLY A 75 10.00 -3.91 -12.64
C GLY A 75 9.31 -4.62 -11.47
N THR A 76 7.98 -4.62 -11.38
CA THR A 76 7.27 -5.41 -10.37
C THR A 76 6.97 -6.80 -10.91
N LEU A 77 7.57 -7.82 -10.31
CA LEU A 77 7.30 -9.22 -10.64
C LEU A 77 6.02 -9.70 -9.92
N PRO A 78 5.26 -10.65 -10.49
CA PRO A 78 4.22 -11.34 -9.76
C PRO A 78 4.84 -12.25 -8.68
N GLY A 79 4.16 -12.44 -7.57
CA GLY A 79 4.65 -13.27 -6.46
C GLY A 79 4.05 -12.91 -5.12
N ALA A 80 4.61 -13.48 -4.05
CA ALA A 80 4.23 -13.17 -2.68
C ALA A 80 5.46 -12.72 -1.89
N SER A 81 5.28 -11.72 -1.03
CA SER A 81 6.28 -11.24 -0.08
C SER A 81 5.60 -11.01 1.26
N ALA A 82 5.96 -11.81 2.27
CA ALA A 82 5.22 -11.88 3.53
C ALA A 82 3.70 -12.04 3.27
N ASP A 83 2.88 -11.21 3.89
CA ASP A 83 1.41 -11.23 3.77
C ASP A 83 0.85 -10.41 2.59
N ALA A 84 1.71 -10.08 1.62
CA ALA A 84 1.32 -9.36 0.40
C ALA A 84 1.45 -10.24 -0.84
N VAL A 85 0.38 -10.33 -1.62
CA VAL A 85 0.33 -11.02 -2.92
C VAL A 85 0.29 -10.00 -4.04
N PHE A 86 1.21 -10.12 -5.00
CA PHE A 86 1.34 -9.27 -6.18
C PHE A 86 0.84 -9.97 -7.44
N ASN A 87 -0.28 -9.49 -7.96
CA ASN A 87 -0.85 -9.83 -9.26
C ASN A 87 -0.33 -8.83 -10.30
N SER A 88 0.94 -8.96 -10.66
CA SER A 88 1.63 -8.00 -11.52
C SER A 88 1.51 -8.36 -13.00
N ASN A 89 1.17 -7.37 -13.84
CA ASN A 89 1.28 -7.43 -15.29
C ASN A 89 2.09 -6.21 -15.80
N PRO A 90 3.42 -6.20 -15.57
CA PRO A 90 4.25 -5.01 -15.77
C PRO A 90 4.29 -4.59 -17.24
N ARG A 91 4.12 -3.29 -17.49
CA ARG A 91 4.44 -2.71 -18.80
C ARG A 91 5.96 -2.74 -19.02
N PRO A 92 6.45 -2.80 -20.27
CA PRO A 92 7.86 -2.62 -20.56
C PRO A 92 8.36 -1.31 -19.93
N ALA A 93 9.52 -1.35 -19.27
CA ALA A 93 10.17 -0.14 -18.80
C ALA A 93 10.50 0.73 -20.02
N GLY A 94 9.69 1.76 -20.27
CA GLY A 94 9.93 2.67 -21.39
C GLY A 94 11.32 3.30 -21.24
N GLY A 95 12.16 3.19 -22.26
CA GLY A 95 13.52 3.77 -22.31
C GLY A 95 13.57 5.31 -22.29
N GLY A 96 12.49 5.97 -21.89
CA GLY A 96 12.41 7.41 -21.64
C GLY A 96 12.33 7.63 -20.14
N ARG A 97 13.07 8.63 -19.66
CA ARG A 97 13.11 9.03 -18.25
C ARG A 97 11.69 9.28 -17.74
N TYR A 98 11.11 8.30 -17.05
CA TYR A 98 9.94 8.52 -16.21
C TYR A 98 10.40 9.44 -15.07
N SER A 99 10.27 10.75 -15.29
CA SER A 99 10.24 11.72 -14.20
C SER A 99 8.87 11.60 -13.54
N SER A 100 8.68 10.54 -12.75
CA SER A 100 7.61 10.54 -11.77
C SER A 100 7.98 11.54 -10.68
N PRO A 101 7.24 12.64 -10.47
CA PRO A 101 7.46 13.52 -9.32
C PRO A 101 7.19 12.78 -7.99
N TYR A 102 6.48 11.65 -8.04
CA TYR A 102 6.33 10.74 -6.93
C TYR A 102 7.51 9.78 -6.91
N THR A 103 8.50 10.12 -6.10
CA THR A 103 9.51 9.17 -5.65
C THR A 103 8.78 8.05 -4.93
N ALA A 104 8.55 6.92 -5.63
CA ALA A 104 8.37 5.66 -4.95
C ALA A 104 9.73 5.33 -4.32
N ALA A 105 9.99 5.89 -3.14
CA ALA A 105 11.04 5.43 -2.25
C ALA A 105 10.67 4.01 -1.79
N SER A 106 10.79 3.05 -2.69
CA SER A 106 10.81 1.62 -2.39
C SER A 106 12.21 1.31 -1.89
N THR A 107 12.54 1.82 -0.70
CA THR A 107 13.58 1.20 0.14
C THR A 107 12.84 0.38 1.17
N TYR A 108 12.46 -0.83 0.80
CA TYR A 108 12.13 -1.88 1.75
C TYR A 108 13.28 -2.90 1.72
N GLY A 109 14.21 -2.71 2.66
CA GLY A 109 15.12 -3.72 3.21
C GLY A 109 15.90 -4.61 2.24
N GLY A 110 17.15 -4.23 1.96
CA GLY A 110 18.19 -5.16 1.50
C GLY A 110 19.48 -4.92 2.28
N PHE A 111 19.75 -5.74 3.30
CA PHE A 111 21.03 -5.78 4.00
C PHE A 111 22.12 -6.28 3.05
N GLY A 112 23.18 -5.50 2.86
CA GLY A 112 24.39 -5.92 2.16
C GLY A 112 25.62 -5.66 3.03
N TYR A 113 26.05 -6.65 3.82
CA TYR A 113 27.42 -6.69 4.29
C TYR A 113 28.29 -7.24 3.16
N GLY A 114 29.05 -6.36 2.52
CA GLY A 114 30.08 -6.71 1.56
C GLY A 114 31.11 -5.59 1.49
N ARG A 115 32.14 -5.65 2.33
CA ARG A 115 33.37 -4.87 2.13
C ARG A 115 34.46 -5.82 1.63
N GLN A 116 34.80 -5.71 0.36
CA GLN A 116 36.02 -6.27 -0.21
C GLN A 116 37.24 -5.54 0.37
N GLY A 117 38.35 -6.28 0.47
CA GLY A 117 39.64 -5.79 0.97
C GLY A 117 40.22 -4.60 0.18
N PRO A 118 41.31 -4.05 0.69
CA PRO A 118 42.61 -4.32 0.06
C PRO A 118 43.47 -5.30 0.86
#